data_AF-Q5GUE4-F1
#
_entry.id   AF-Q5GUE4-F1
#
_cell.length_a   1.000
_cell.length_b   1.000
_cell.length_c   1.000
_cell.angle_alpha   90.00
_cell.angle_beta   90.00
_cell.angle_gamma   90.00
#
_symmetry.space_group_name_H-M   'P 1'
#
loop_
_entity.id
_entity.type
_entity.pdbx_description
1 polymer ?
#
loop_
_entity_poly.entity_id
_entity_poly.type
_entity_poly.pdbx_seq_one_letter_code
_entity_poly.pdbx_strand_id
1 'polypeptide(L)'
;MRHRQDRTQVVDHGLKAASLQPSLGLLVDRLPRRKPAACYAGCYIRVGDVDAIHAAMKVAALPERGIPWLDSVGDKHWGMREFAIVDESGNLLRIGQVIASG
;
A
#
# COMPACT_ATOMS: atom_id res chain seq x y z
N MET A 1 -9.86 -1.53 -37.97
CA MET A 1 -9.16 -2.81 -37.78
C MET A 1 -8.19 -2.67 -36.62
N ARG A 2 -8.20 -3.67 -35.72
CA ARG A 2 -7.45 -3.69 -34.45
C ARG A 2 -5.98 -4.00 -34.71
N HIS A 3 -5.08 -3.30 -34.02
CA HIS A 3 -3.82 -3.91 -33.58
C HIS A 3 -3.44 -3.33 -32.21
N ARG A 4 -4.02 -3.93 -31.17
CA ARG A 4 -3.55 -3.84 -29.79
C ARG A 4 -2.28 -4.69 -29.72
N GLN A 5 -1.11 -4.09 -29.85
CA GLN A 5 0.14 -4.77 -29.55
C GLN A 5 0.41 -4.64 -28.05
N ASP A 6 0.08 -5.74 -27.38
CA ASP A 6 0.57 -6.14 -26.08
C ASP A 6 2.11 -5.98 -26.04
N ARG A 7 2.59 -5.03 -25.22
CA ARG A 7 4.02 -4.91 -24.87
C ARG A 7 4.18 -5.14 -23.38
N THR A 8 3.80 -6.34 -22.96
CA THR A 8 4.34 -6.96 -21.77
C THR A 8 5.80 -7.31 -22.04
N GLN A 9 6.76 -6.47 -21.62
CA GLN A 9 8.15 -6.90 -21.53
C GLN A 9 8.34 -7.65 -20.21
N VAL A 10 8.54 -8.96 -20.34
CA VAL A 10 8.98 -9.83 -19.26
C VAL A 10 10.45 -9.51 -19.01
N VAL A 11 10.72 -8.76 -17.94
CA VAL A 11 12.07 -8.66 -17.37
C VAL A 11 12.22 -9.80 -16.37
N ASP A 12 13.18 -10.65 -16.67
CA ASP A 12 13.56 -11.80 -15.86
C ASP A 12 13.88 -11.35 -14.42
N HIS A 13 13.40 -12.11 -13.43
CA HIS A 13 13.29 -11.76 -12.00
C HIS A 13 12.04 -10.96 -11.56
N GLY A 14 10.84 -11.49 -11.85
CA GLY A 14 9.75 -11.52 -10.87
C GLY A 14 9.06 -10.20 -10.46
N LEU A 15 8.92 -9.22 -11.35
CA LEU A 15 8.14 -8.00 -11.06
C LEU A 15 7.03 -7.78 -12.10
N LYS A 16 5.77 -7.73 -11.64
CA LYS A 16 4.62 -7.23 -12.42
C LYS A 16 4.21 -5.87 -11.86
N ALA A 17 4.39 -4.81 -12.64
CA ALA A 17 3.77 -3.51 -12.38
C ALA A 17 2.89 -3.13 -13.58
N ALA A 18 1.61 -2.85 -13.34
CA ALA A 18 0.70 -2.28 -14.32
C ALA A 18 0.38 -0.84 -13.89
N SER A 19 0.49 0.13 -14.80
CA SER A 19 0.30 1.57 -14.53
C SER A 19 -0.79 2.17 -15.41
N LEU A 20 -1.77 2.82 -14.76
CA LEU A 20 -2.65 3.86 -15.31
C LEU A 20 -2.95 4.83 -14.15
N GLN A 21 -2.86 6.15 -14.38
CA GLN A 21 -2.86 7.30 -13.43
C GLN A 21 -1.44 7.72 -13.00
N PRO A 22 -1.17 8.98 -12.54
CA PRO A 22 0.20 9.38 -12.17
C PRO A 22 0.65 8.46 -11.03
N SER A 23 1.42 7.45 -11.41
CA SER A 23 1.47 6.22 -10.64
C SER A 23 2.41 6.42 -9.48
N LEU A 24 1.87 6.36 -8.27
CA LEU A 24 2.68 6.12 -7.09
C LEU A 24 3.40 4.78 -7.27
N GLY A 25 4.73 4.82 -7.37
CA GLY A 25 5.57 3.64 -7.30
C GLY A 25 6.15 3.51 -5.89
N LEU A 26 6.10 2.30 -5.32
CA LEU A 26 6.82 1.95 -4.11
C LEU A 26 7.90 0.92 -4.47
N LEU A 27 9.16 1.27 -4.22
CA LEU A 27 10.26 0.32 -4.34
C LEU A 27 10.44 -0.40 -3.00
N VAL A 28 10.52 -1.73 -3.04
CA VAL A 28 10.77 -2.56 -1.86
C VAL A 28 11.89 -3.55 -2.17
N ASP A 29 12.97 -3.47 -1.41
CA ASP A 29 14.08 -4.41 -1.53
C ASP A 29 13.84 -5.65 -0.68
N ARG A 30 14.10 -6.83 -1.25
CA ARG A 30 14.10 -8.08 -0.50
C ARG A 30 15.36 -8.15 0.36
N LEU A 31 15.19 -8.22 1.67
CA LEU A 31 16.27 -8.39 2.65
C LEU A 31 16.21 -9.80 3.25
N PRO A 32 17.02 -10.76 2.75
CA PRO A 32 17.01 -12.13 3.25
C PRO A 32 17.38 -12.17 4.73
N ARG A 33 16.72 -13.04 5.51
CA ARG A 33 16.93 -13.27 6.96
C ARG A 33 16.47 -12.15 7.90
N ARG A 34 15.87 -11.08 7.38
CA ARG A 34 15.25 -10.05 8.24
C ARG A 34 14.05 -10.65 8.98
N LYS A 35 13.95 -10.36 10.27
CA LYS A 35 12.78 -10.72 11.10
C LYS A 35 11.69 -9.65 10.93
N PRO A 36 10.46 -10.00 10.52
CA PRO A 36 9.39 -9.02 10.33
C PRO A 36 9.09 -8.18 11.58
N ALA A 37 9.07 -8.81 12.76
CA ALA A 37 8.85 -8.11 14.03
C ALA A 37 9.97 -7.12 14.42
N ALA A 38 11.13 -7.16 13.75
CA ALA A 38 12.23 -6.22 13.92
C ALA A 38 12.33 -5.21 12.75
N CYS A 39 11.28 -5.10 11.93
CA CYS A 39 11.20 -4.15 10.84
C CYS A 39 10.90 -2.74 11.35
N TYR A 40 11.71 -1.76 10.92
CA TYR A 40 11.47 -0.33 11.12
C TYR A 40 11.25 0.43 9.80
N ALA A 41 11.08 -0.30 8.69
CA ALA A 41 10.82 0.32 7.40
C ALA A 41 9.33 0.69 7.31
N GLY A 42 9.06 1.89 6.82
CA GLY A 42 7.69 2.34 6.61
C GLY A 42 7.63 3.61 5.79
N CYS A 43 6.44 3.92 5.31
CA CYS A 43 6.17 5.14 4.56
C CYS A 43 4.79 5.69 4.88
N TYR A 44 4.60 6.97 4.57
CA TYR A 44 3.32 7.63 4.56
C TYR A 44 2.93 7.93 3.13
N ILE A 45 1.77 7.45 2.70
CA ILE A 45 1.21 7.66 1.37
C ILE A 45 0.00 8.58 1.49
N ARG A 46 0.08 9.74 0.81
CA ARG A 46 -1.08 10.63 0.69
C ARG A 46 -1.92 10.25 -0.51
N VAL A 47 -3.23 10.17 -0.30
CA VAL A 47 -4.21 9.81 -1.32
C VAL A 47 -5.36 10.80 -1.34
N GLY A 48 -6.05 10.87 -2.48
CA GLY A 48 -7.24 11.71 -2.64
C GLY A 48 -8.51 11.08 -2.05
N ASP A 49 -8.57 9.76 -1.95
CA ASP A 49 -9.69 9.01 -1.40
C ASP A 49 -9.17 7.81 -0.58
N VAL A 50 -9.08 7.98 0.74
CA VAL A 50 -8.55 6.95 1.63
C VAL A 50 -9.52 5.78 1.84
N ASP A 51 -10.82 6.03 1.79
CA ASP A 51 -11.86 5.01 1.99
C ASP A 51 -11.91 4.04 0.80
N ALA A 52 -11.77 4.56 -0.43
CA ALA A 52 -11.68 3.72 -1.63
C ALA A 52 -10.46 2.79 -1.59
N ILE A 53 -9.30 3.30 -1.15
CA ILE A 53 -8.08 2.49 -1.01
C ILE A 53 -8.26 1.46 0.11
N HIS A 54 -8.85 1.82 1.26
CA HIS A 54 -9.13 0.88 2.34
C HIS A 54 -10.06 -0.25 1.88
N ALA A 55 -11.13 0.09 1.16
CA ALA A 55 -12.06 -0.89 0.60
C ALA A 55 -11.37 -1.88 -0.34
N ALA A 56 -10.45 -1.41 -1.19
CA ALA A 56 -9.64 -2.27 -2.05
C ALA A 56 -8.72 -3.21 -1.23
N MET A 57 -8.12 -2.71 -0.14
CA MET A 57 -7.22 -3.51 0.72
C MET A 57 -7.97 -4.58 1.53
N LYS A 58 -9.22 -4.34 1.94
CA LYS A 58 -10.01 -5.32 2.71
C LYS A 58 -10.22 -6.66 2.00
N VAL A 59 -10.09 -6.71 0.67
CA VAL A 59 -10.14 -7.97 -0.11
C VAL A 59 -9.07 -8.96 0.33
N ALA A 60 -7.94 -8.49 0.89
CA ALA A 60 -6.89 -9.34 1.42
C ALA A 60 -7.27 -10.09 2.72
N ALA A 61 -8.38 -9.73 3.37
CA ALA A 61 -8.90 -10.37 4.58
C ALA A 61 -7.86 -10.55 5.71
N LEU A 62 -7.00 -9.53 5.89
CA LEU A 62 -5.97 -9.54 6.92
C LEU A 62 -6.57 -9.43 8.33
N PRO A 63 -5.93 -10.02 9.35
CA PRO A 63 -6.36 -9.86 10.73
C PRO A 63 -6.09 -8.43 11.23
N GLU A 64 -6.73 -8.04 12.33
CA GLU A 64 -6.51 -6.74 12.99
C GLU A 64 -5.23 -6.71 13.85
N ARG A 65 -4.59 -7.86 14.08
CA ARG A 65 -3.39 -7.99 14.92
C ARG A 65 -2.46 -9.08 14.36
N GLY A 66 -1.18 -8.97 14.70
CA GLY A 66 -0.14 -9.92 14.27
C GLY A 66 0.79 -9.27 13.25
N ILE A 67 1.37 -10.06 12.36
CA ILE A 67 2.03 -9.62 11.12
C ILE A 67 1.69 -10.69 10.08
N PRO A 68 1.06 -10.35 8.94
CA PRO A 68 0.56 -9.03 8.53
C PRO A 68 -0.72 -8.61 9.28
N TRP A 69 -1.11 -7.33 9.19
CA TRP A 69 -2.39 -6.83 9.71
C TRP A 69 -2.88 -5.57 8.98
N LEU A 70 -4.18 -5.28 9.10
CA LEU A 70 -4.84 -4.09 8.54
C LEU A 70 -5.74 -3.42 9.59
N ASP A 71 -5.52 -2.12 9.81
CA ASP A 71 -6.36 -1.30 10.68
C ASP A 71 -7.65 -0.83 9.97
N SER A 72 -8.65 -0.44 10.77
CA SER A 72 -9.78 0.35 10.27
C SER A 72 -9.36 1.78 9.93
N VAL A 73 -10.00 2.37 8.91
CA VAL A 73 -9.86 3.79 8.58
C VAL A 73 -10.54 4.67 9.62
N GLY A 74 -9.90 5.79 9.99
CA GLY A 74 -10.51 6.75 10.91
C GLY A 74 -9.83 8.11 10.93
N ASP A 75 -10.57 9.09 11.44
CA ASP A 75 -10.12 10.46 11.57
C ASP A 75 -9.20 10.60 12.79
N LYS A 76 -8.16 11.42 12.66
CA LYS A 76 -7.15 11.65 13.68
C LYS A 76 -7.13 13.11 14.08
N HIS A 77 -6.75 13.37 15.33
CA HIS A 77 -6.74 14.72 15.90
C HIS A 77 -5.76 15.70 15.22
N TRP A 78 -4.89 15.21 14.34
CA TRP A 78 -3.98 16.00 13.51
C TRP A 78 -4.52 16.29 12.09
N GLY A 79 -5.83 16.14 11.86
CA GLY A 79 -6.48 16.55 10.61
C GLY A 79 -6.32 15.57 9.45
N MET A 80 -6.06 14.30 9.74
CA MET A 80 -5.94 13.24 8.73
C MET A 80 -7.00 12.18 8.93
N ARG A 81 -7.55 11.68 7.83
CA ARG A 81 -8.31 10.44 7.77
C ARG A 81 -7.39 9.37 7.21
N GLU A 82 -7.11 8.33 7.99
CA GLU A 82 -6.06 7.38 7.65
C GLU A 82 -6.24 5.99 8.27
N PHE A 83 -5.56 5.01 7.66
CA PHE A 83 -5.39 3.65 8.19
C PHE A 83 -3.93 3.21 8.04
N ALA A 84 -3.60 2.08 8.66
CA ALA A 84 -2.30 1.44 8.55
C ALA A 84 -2.45 0.00 8.06
N ILE A 85 -1.48 -0.45 7.28
CA ILE A 85 -1.29 -1.85 6.90
C ILE A 85 0.15 -2.24 7.18
N VAL A 86 0.33 -3.43 7.73
CA VAL A 86 1.64 -4.06 7.86
C VAL A 86 1.68 -5.31 6.99
N ASP A 87 2.66 -5.37 6.10
CA ASP A 87 2.87 -6.53 5.23
C ASP A 87 3.57 -7.69 5.95
N GLU A 88 3.72 -8.82 5.27
CA GLU A 88 4.37 -10.02 5.81
C GLU A 88 5.84 -9.80 6.20
N SER A 89 6.50 -8.80 5.62
CA SER A 89 7.89 -8.42 5.93
C SER A 89 7.98 -7.44 7.11
N GLY A 90 6.84 -7.01 7.66
CA GLY A 90 6.73 -6.07 8.75
C GLY A 90 6.79 -4.60 8.32
N ASN A 91 6.75 -4.29 7.02
CA ASN A 91 6.80 -2.90 6.56
C ASN A 91 5.50 -2.18 6.93
N LEU A 92 5.61 -1.00 7.54
CA LEU A 92 4.46 -0.20 7.94
C LEU A 92 4.11 0.82 6.85
N LEU A 93 2.97 0.65 6.20
CA LEU A 93 2.44 1.63 5.27
C LEU A 93 1.28 2.35 5.94
N ARG A 94 1.40 3.67 6.09
CA ARG A 94 0.31 4.53 6.52
C ARG A 94 -0.28 5.23 5.32
N ILE A 95 -1.58 5.15 5.15
CA ILE A 95 -2.28 5.70 3.99
C ILE A 95 -3.31 6.70 4.51
N GLY A 96 -3.23 7.94 4.04
CA GLY A 96 -4.09 8.98 4.57
C GLY A 96 -4.42 10.11 3.63
N GLN A 97 -5.49 10.81 3.97
CA GLN A 97 -6.07 11.92 3.27
C GLN A 97 -6.23 13.09 4.25
N VAL A 98 -5.94 14.31 3.79
CA VAL A 98 -6.18 15.52 4.59
C VAL A 98 -7.68 15.72 4.73
N ILE A 99 -8.15 15.90 5.96
CA ILE A 99 -9.51 16.34 6.24
C ILE A 99 -9.49 17.86 6.10
N ALA A 100 -10.26 18.40 5.16
CA ALA A 100 -10.37 19.85 5.03
C ALA A 100 -10.89 20.43 6.36
N SER A 101 -10.15 21.38 6.93
CA SER A 101 -10.69 22.22 8.00
C SER A 101 -11.78 23.09 7.36
N GLY A 102 -13.01 22.95 7.84
CA GLY A 102 -14.13 23.82 7.46
C GLY A 102 -13.90 25.27 7.87
#